data_AF-A0A812T4C5-F1
#
_entry.id   AF-A0A812T4C5-F1
#
_cell.length_a   1.000
_cell.length_b   1.000
_cell.length_c   1.000
_cell.angle_alpha   90.00
_cell.angle_beta   90.00
_cell.angle_gamma   90.00
#
_symmetry.space_group_name_H-M   'P 1'
#
loop_
_entity.id
_entity.type
_entity.pdbx_description
1 polymer ?
#
loop_
_entity_poly.entity_id
_entity_poly.type
_entity_poly.pdbx_seq_one_letter_code
_entity_poly.pdbx_strand_id
1 'polypeptide(L)'
;APYFLSQVPASWQIEMSGVVADGDRASLEPALTDFAETLGKSMGSFEELRIKPKKQAKVLTPEEQADKKLQKIFKGLVTAEKKLMTLVEELKSVPYSEELRQVLTKYVDDVKVMPSEWDKKIHPASSLEDKLSAISLLEEDLKPINEGMREARRRIGKAPKQSSDAETD
;
A
#
# COMPACT_ATOMS: atom_id res chain seq x y z
N ALA A 1 -11.65 -20.76 -23.15
CA ALA A 1 -11.62 -21.97 -22.31
C ALA A 1 -12.30 -21.67 -20.99
N PRO A 2 -13.42 -22.31 -20.66
CA PRO A 2 -13.91 -22.39 -19.29
C PRO A 2 -13.80 -23.82 -18.74
N TYR A 3 -13.90 -23.91 -17.42
CA TYR A 3 -14.06 -25.10 -16.56
C TYR A 3 -12.80 -25.70 -15.93
N PHE A 4 -12.54 -25.17 -14.74
CA PHE A 4 -11.99 -25.81 -13.55
C PHE A 4 -12.25 -27.32 -13.51
N LEU A 5 -11.17 -28.11 -13.45
CA LEU A 5 -11.18 -29.43 -12.86
C LEU A 5 -10.24 -29.41 -11.66
N SER A 6 -10.79 -29.58 -10.46
CA SER A 6 -10.04 -30.17 -9.35
C SER A 6 -10.97 -31.09 -8.56
N GLN A 7 -11.04 -32.31 -9.07
CA GLN A 7 -11.18 -33.59 -8.38
C GLN A 7 -11.61 -33.52 -6.91
N VAL A 8 -12.87 -33.90 -6.66
CA VAL A 8 -13.30 -34.42 -5.37
C VAL A 8 -12.65 -35.82 -5.21
N PRO A 9 -12.01 -36.15 -4.08
CA PRO A 9 -11.47 -37.48 -3.84
C PRO A 9 -12.57 -38.53 -3.94
N ALA A 10 -12.30 -39.65 -4.61
CA ALA A 10 -13.26 -40.74 -4.83
C ALA A 10 -13.87 -41.33 -3.54
N SER A 11 -13.24 -41.09 -2.39
CA SER A 11 -13.75 -41.50 -1.07
C SER A 11 -14.98 -40.71 -0.58
N TRP A 12 -15.43 -39.69 -1.33
CA TRP A 12 -16.56 -38.83 -0.97
C TRP A 12 -17.80 -39.02 -1.86
N GLN A 13 -17.77 -39.97 -2.80
CA GLN A 13 -18.96 -40.35 -3.56
C GLN A 13 -19.80 -41.34 -2.74
N ILE A 14 -20.63 -40.81 -1.84
CA ILE A 14 -21.74 -41.59 -1.28
C ILE A 14 -22.86 -41.52 -2.32
N GLU A 15 -23.10 -42.64 -3.01
CA GLU A 15 -24.25 -42.83 -3.88
C GLU A 15 -25.53 -42.73 -3.05
N MET A 16 -26.22 -41.58 -3.14
CA MET A 16 -27.58 -41.43 -2.66
C MET A 16 -28.54 -42.07 -3.69
N SER A 17 -28.54 -43.39 -3.77
CA SER A 17 -29.56 -44.17 -4.45
C SER A 17 -30.10 -45.22 -3.48
N GLY A 18 -31.38 -45.10 -3.10
CA GLY A 18 -32.01 -46.11 -2.28
C GLY A 18 -33.17 -45.60 -1.45
N VAL A 19 -34.37 -45.85 -1.95
CA VAL A 19 -35.62 -45.87 -1.19
C VAL A 19 -35.41 -46.67 0.10
N VAL A 20 -35.50 -46.02 1.27
CA VAL A 20 -35.56 -46.74 2.54
C VAL A 20 -37.03 -47.09 2.80
N ALA A 21 -37.38 -48.32 2.47
CA ALA A 21 -38.54 -48.98 3.05
C ALA A 21 -38.31 -49.15 4.56
N ASP A 22 -39.38 -49.03 5.35
CA ASP A 22 -39.44 -48.95 6.82
C ASP A 22 -38.92 -50.19 7.62
N GLY A 23 -37.90 -50.90 7.14
CA GLY A 23 -37.42 -52.16 7.71
C GLY A 23 -36.06 -52.14 8.42
N ASP A 24 -35.22 -51.12 8.25
CA ASP A 24 -33.78 -51.25 8.56
C ASP A 24 -33.21 -50.16 9.49
N ARG A 25 -34.02 -49.70 10.44
CA ARG A 25 -33.60 -48.66 11.40
C ARG A 25 -32.53 -49.16 12.40
N ALA A 26 -32.49 -50.46 12.67
CA ALA A 26 -31.54 -51.07 13.61
C ALA A 26 -30.16 -51.38 13.01
N SER A 27 -30.04 -51.45 11.68
CA SER A 27 -28.77 -51.71 10.98
C SER A 27 -28.00 -50.42 10.65
N LEU A 28 -28.67 -49.26 10.69
CA LEU A 28 -28.10 -47.94 10.39
C LEU A 28 -27.52 -47.22 11.62
N GLU A 29 -27.89 -47.60 12.85
CA GLU A 29 -27.36 -46.95 14.07
C GLU A 29 -25.84 -47.08 14.26
N PRO A 30 -25.22 -48.26 14.06
CA PRO A 30 -23.77 -48.39 14.21
C PRO A 30 -23.02 -47.55 13.17
N ALA A 31 -23.53 -47.53 11.92
CA ALA A 31 -22.94 -46.76 10.83
C ALA A 31 -23.06 -45.25 11.02
N LEU A 32 -24.18 -44.77 11.58
CA LEU A 32 -24.36 -43.36 11.93
C LEU A 32 -23.48 -42.94 13.12
N THR A 33 -23.27 -43.83 14.07
CA THR A 33 -22.42 -43.58 15.25
C THR A 33 -20.94 -43.53 14.86
N ASP A 34 -20.49 -44.44 14.00
CA ASP A 34 -19.13 -44.42 13.43
C ASP A 34 -18.91 -43.20 12.53
N PHE A 35 -19.94 -42.78 11.76
CA PHE A 35 -19.89 -41.55 10.96
C PHE A 35 -19.81 -40.29 11.82
N ALA A 36 -20.57 -40.22 12.92
CA ALA A 36 -20.51 -39.11 13.86
C ALA A 36 -19.16 -39.05 14.60
N GLU A 37 -18.57 -40.20 14.96
CA GLU A 37 -17.23 -40.26 15.55
C GLU A 37 -16.13 -39.88 14.56
N THR A 38 -16.21 -40.32 13.30
CA THR A 38 -15.23 -39.94 12.27
C THR A 38 -15.35 -38.47 11.89
N LEU A 39 -16.57 -37.91 11.83
CA LEU A 39 -16.77 -36.46 11.69
C LEU A 39 -16.19 -35.71 12.88
N GLY A 40 -16.44 -36.14 14.12
CA GLY A 40 -15.89 -35.53 15.33
C GLY A 40 -14.36 -35.55 15.38
N LYS A 41 -13.74 -36.65 14.94
CA LYS A 41 -12.27 -36.78 14.82
C LYS A 41 -11.71 -35.96 13.66
N SER A 42 -12.45 -35.77 12.56
CA SER A 42 -12.04 -34.92 11.43
C SER A 42 -12.21 -33.41 11.69
N MET A 43 -13.17 -33.03 12.55
CA MET A 43 -13.38 -31.64 12.94
C MET A 43 -12.28 -31.09 13.85
N GLY A 44 -11.56 -31.96 14.57
CA GLY A 44 -10.35 -31.58 15.31
C GLY A 44 -9.22 -31.02 14.45
N SER A 45 -9.24 -31.27 13.14
CA SER A 45 -8.29 -30.73 12.15
C SER A 45 -8.80 -29.44 11.48
N PHE A 46 -10.08 -29.10 11.62
CA PHE A 46 -10.64 -27.88 11.02
C PHE A 46 -10.27 -26.60 11.78
N GLU A 47 -9.96 -26.71 13.08
CA GLU A 47 -9.44 -25.59 13.88
C GLU A 47 -8.01 -25.19 13.42
N GLU A 48 -7.22 -26.15 12.92
CA GLU A 48 -5.91 -25.93 12.30
C GLU A 48 -6.01 -25.38 10.87
N LEU A 49 -7.14 -25.64 10.18
CA LEU A 49 -7.52 -25.00 8.93
C LEU A 49 -8.24 -23.65 9.14
N ARG A 50 -8.01 -22.98 10.28
CA ARG A 50 -8.08 -21.50 10.33
C ARG A 50 -6.96 -20.92 9.48
N ILE A 51 -7.05 -21.15 8.17
CA ILE A 51 -6.52 -20.27 7.14
C ILE A 51 -7.25 -18.96 7.41
N LYS A 52 -6.62 -18.07 8.19
CA LYS A 52 -7.03 -16.68 8.30
C LYS A 52 -7.33 -16.26 6.86
N PRO A 53 -8.56 -15.85 6.52
CA PRO A 53 -8.85 -15.44 5.16
C PRO A 53 -7.81 -14.38 4.83
N LYS A 54 -6.86 -14.70 3.96
CA LYS A 54 -5.87 -13.74 3.48
C LYS A 54 -6.74 -12.63 2.94
N LYS A 55 -6.75 -11.49 3.62
CA LYS A 55 -7.47 -10.29 3.17
C LYS A 55 -7.11 -10.15 1.70
N GLN A 56 -8.05 -10.48 0.81
CA GLN A 56 -7.79 -10.37 -0.62
C GLN A 56 -7.46 -8.90 -0.82
N ALA A 57 -6.20 -8.61 -1.14
CA ALA A 57 -5.79 -7.25 -1.43
C ALA A 57 -6.70 -6.79 -2.56
N LYS A 58 -7.54 -5.78 -2.29
CA LYS A 58 -8.46 -5.24 -3.28
C LYS A 58 -7.62 -4.84 -4.49
N VAL A 59 -7.71 -5.63 -5.56
CA VAL A 59 -6.96 -5.36 -6.80
C VAL A 59 -7.58 -4.12 -7.39
N LEU A 60 -6.82 -3.04 -7.35
CA LEU A 60 -7.30 -1.74 -7.83
C LEU A 60 -7.32 -1.75 -9.35
N THR A 61 -8.35 -1.14 -9.92
CA THR A 61 -8.37 -0.88 -11.37
C THR A 61 -7.21 0.05 -11.75
N PRO A 62 -6.75 0.05 -13.00
CA PRO A 62 -5.70 0.97 -13.46
C PRO A 62 -6.02 2.45 -13.18
N GLU A 63 -7.30 2.82 -13.28
CA GLU A 63 -7.80 4.16 -12.94
C GLU A 63 -7.68 4.45 -11.44
N GLU A 64 -8.12 3.53 -10.58
CA GLU A 64 -7.97 3.67 -9.13
C GLU A 64 -6.48 3.74 -8.72
N GLN A 65 -5.58 3.08 -9.45
CA GLN A 65 -4.15 3.16 -9.21
C GLN A 65 -3.58 4.54 -9.60
N ALA A 66 -3.99 5.08 -10.75
CA ALA A 66 -3.60 6.42 -11.19
C ALA A 66 -4.09 7.49 -10.20
N ASP A 67 -5.34 7.40 -9.77
CA ASP A 67 -5.92 8.32 -8.78
C ASP A 67 -5.19 8.24 -7.44
N LYS A 68 -4.86 7.03 -6.96
CA LYS A 68 -4.06 6.87 -5.74
C LYS A 68 -2.65 7.44 -5.88
N LYS A 69 -2.02 7.29 -7.05
CA LYS A 69 -0.69 7.88 -7.31
C LYS A 69 -0.76 9.41 -7.28
N LEU A 70 -1.73 10.01 -7.99
CA LEU A 70 -1.97 11.45 -7.96
C LEU A 70 -2.20 11.94 -6.53
N GLN A 71 -3.11 11.31 -5.78
CA GLN A 71 -3.35 11.66 -4.37
C GLN A 71 -2.08 11.58 -3.51
N LYS A 72 -1.22 10.58 -3.75
CA LYS A 72 0.05 10.44 -3.03
C LYS A 72 1.02 11.57 -3.38
N ILE A 73 1.10 11.97 -4.66
CA ILE A 73 1.92 13.09 -5.12
C ILE A 73 1.43 14.41 -4.50
N PHE A 74 0.12 14.69 -4.55
CA PHE A 74 -0.46 15.89 -3.95
C PHE A 74 -0.25 15.96 -2.44
N LYS A 75 -0.47 14.86 -1.71
CA LYS A 75 -0.13 14.78 -0.28
C LYS A 75 1.37 15.00 -0.04
N GLY A 76 2.20 14.48 -0.94
CA GLY A 76 3.65 14.71 -0.95
C GLY A 76 3.99 16.19 -1.00
N LEU A 77 3.44 16.92 -1.98
CA LEU A 77 3.63 18.36 -2.19
C LEU A 77 3.26 19.18 -0.95
N VAL A 78 2.09 18.93 -0.35
CA VAL A 78 1.65 19.63 0.88
C VAL A 78 2.64 19.44 2.03
N THR A 79 3.27 18.27 2.15
CA THR A 79 4.32 18.05 3.17
C THR A 79 5.70 18.53 2.74
N ALA A 80 5.94 18.71 1.44
CA ALA A 80 7.25 19.08 0.89
C ALA A 80 7.59 20.52 1.24
N GLU A 81 6.63 21.44 1.24
CA GLU A 81 6.82 22.83 1.67
C GLU A 81 7.44 22.90 3.07
N LYS A 82 6.82 22.24 4.06
CA LYS A 82 7.34 22.20 5.44
C LYS A 82 8.74 21.59 5.51
N LYS A 83 8.98 20.49 4.78
CA LYS A 83 10.29 19.83 4.75
C LYS A 83 11.38 20.71 4.12
N LEU A 84 11.05 21.42 3.05
CA LEU A 84 11.96 22.34 2.38
C LEU A 84 12.31 23.52 3.30
N MET A 85 11.32 24.11 3.97
CA MET A 85 11.58 25.18 4.95
C MET A 85 12.51 24.72 6.08
N THR A 86 12.29 23.52 6.64
CA THR A 86 13.19 22.94 7.64
C THR A 86 14.61 22.77 7.09
N LEU A 87 14.77 22.26 5.86
CA LEU A 87 16.09 22.13 5.24
C LEU A 87 16.76 23.50 4.99
N VAL A 88 16.00 24.51 4.59
CA VAL A 88 16.50 25.88 4.41
C VAL A 88 17.01 26.46 5.73
N GLU A 89 16.31 26.22 6.85
CA GLU A 89 16.75 26.64 8.17
C GLU A 89 17.99 25.87 8.64
N GLU A 90 18.00 24.54 8.50
CA GLU A 90 19.15 23.70 8.85
C GLU A 90 20.40 24.05 8.04
N LEU A 91 20.26 24.42 6.76
CA LEU A 91 21.39 24.84 5.93
C LEU A 91 22.00 26.18 6.35
N LYS A 92 21.35 27.00 7.19
CA LYS A 92 21.93 28.27 7.68
C LYS A 92 23.20 28.04 8.50
N SER A 93 23.31 26.92 9.20
CA SER A 93 24.48 26.57 10.00
C SER A 93 25.55 25.80 9.21
N VAL A 94 25.29 25.46 7.94
CA VAL A 94 26.21 24.68 7.11
C VAL A 94 27.06 25.62 6.24
N PRO A 95 28.41 25.58 6.36
CA PRO A 95 29.28 26.44 5.55
C PRO A 95 29.17 26.09 4.06
N TYR A 96 29.43 27.09 3.20
CA TYR A 96 29.42 26.96 1.72
C TYR A 96 28.12 26.39 1.13
N SER A 97 26.98 26.63 1.80
CA SER A 97 25.67 26.11 1.39
C SER A 97 24.67 27.20 0.97
N GLU A 98 25.13 28.44 0.82
CA GLU A 98 24.29 29.59 0.50
C GLU A 98 23.56 29.43 -0.84
N GLU A 99 24.25 29.00 -1.90
CA GLU A 99 23.65 28.77 -3.21
C GLU A 99 22.56 27.70 -3.16
N LEU A 100 22.81 26.59 -2.44
CA LEU A 100 21.82 25.53 -2.26
C LEU A 100 20.62 26.03 -1.45
N ARG A 101 20.85 26.88 -0.45
CA ARG A 101 19.79 27.50 0.34
C ARG A 101 18.91 28.39 -0.55
N GLN A 102 19.49 29.22 -1.40
CA GLN A 102 18.74 30.07 -2.34
C GLN A 102 17.90 29.25 -3.32
N VAL A 103 18.48 28.18 -3.88
CA VAL A 103 17.75 27.25 -4.76
C VAL A 103 16.59 26.59 -4.03
N LEU A 104 16.79 26.11 -2.80
CA LEU A 104 15.72 25.50 -2.02
C LEU A 104 14.63 26.49 -1.60
N THR A 105 14.99 27.74 -1.30
CA THR A 105 13.99 28.79 -1.04
C THR A 105 13.10 29.00 -2.25
N LYS A 106 13.68 29.02 -3.47
CA LYS A 106 12.87 29.09 -4.70
C LYS A 106 11.94 27.88 -4.83
N TYR A 107 12.42 26.68 -4.51
CA TYR A 107 11.58 25.48 -4.53
C TYR A 107 10.47 25.49 -3.47
N VAL A 108 10.62 26.19 -2.35
CA VAL A 108 9.51 26.40 -1.39
C VAL A 108 8.37 27.17 -2.08
N ASP A 109 8.70 28.24 -2.80
CA ASP A 109 7.71 29.04 -3.52
C ASP A 109 7.05 28.23 -4.65
N ASP A 110 7.83 27.46 -5.41
CA ASP A 110 7.33 26.59 -6.48
C ASP A 110 6.36 25.52 -5.93
N VAL A 111 6.73 24.83 -4.85
CA VAL A 111 5.90 23.79 -4.21
C VAL A 111 4.63 24.37 -3.60
N LYS A 112 4.63 25.64 -3.18
CA LYS A 112 3.46 26.31 -2.63
C LYS A 112 2.38 26.57 -3.67
N VAL A 113 2.77 26.84 -4.92
CA VAL A 113 1.81 27.11 -6.01
C VAL A 113 1.40 25.86 -6.78
N MET A 114 2.32 24.88 -6.93
CA MET A 114 2.13 23.65 -7.71
C MET A 114 0.79 22.92 -7.45
N PRO A 115 0.35 22.67 -6.20
CA PRO A 115 -0.92 21.99 -5.94
C PRO A 115 -2.11 22.69 -6.61
N SER A 116 -2.16 24.02 -6.53
CA SER A 116 -3.26 24.80 -7.10
C SER A 116 -3.22 24.87 -8.63
N GLU A 117 -2.04 24.80 -9.23
CA GLU A 117 -1.88 24.77 -10.68
C GLU A 117 -2.29 23.41 -11.26
N TRP A 118 -1.92 22.34 -10.57
CA TRP A 118 -2.20 20.98 -11.00
C TRP A 118 -3.64 20.54 -10.72
N ASP A 119 -4.26 21.04 -9.65
CA ASP A 119 -5.70 20.84 -9.38
C ASP A 119 -6.58 21.42 -10.50
N LYS A 120 -6.16 22.53 -11.12
CA LYS A 120 -6.83 23.11 -12.30
C LYS A 120 -6.65 22.30 -13.58
N LYS A 121 -5.54 21.55 -13.69
CA LYS A 121 -5.18 20.80 -14.91
C LYS A 121 -5.77 19.38 -14.92
N ILE A 122 -5.96 18.77 -13.76
CA ILE A 122 -6.38 17.38 -13.63
C ILE A 122 -7.81 17.33 -13.11
N HIS A 123 -8.75 16.93 -13.95
CA HIS A 123 -10.13 16.72 -13.53
C HIS A 123 -10.32 15.28 -13.01
N PRO A 124 -11.13 15.05 -11.96
CA PRO A 124 -11.39 13.68 -11.47
C PRO A 124 -11.97 12.74 -12.54
N ALA A 125 -12.70 13.31 -13.50
CA ALA A 125 -13.30 12.62 -14.63
C ALA A 125 -12.39 12.52 -15.87
N SER A 126 -11.12 12.94 -15.79
CA SER A 126 -10.15 12.81 -16.89
C SER A 126 -9.87 11.34 -17.22
N SER A 127 -9.50 11.07 -18.47
CA SER A 127 -9.19 9.71 -18.93
C SER A 127 -7.96 9.14 -18.22
N LEU A 128 -7.80 7.81 -18.24
CA LEU A 128 -6.60 7.15 -17.69
C LEU A 128 -5.31 7.67 -18.33
N GLU A 129 -5.32 7.91 -19.64
CA GLU A 129 -4.15 8.40 -20.38
C GLU A 129 -3.76 9.82 -19.93
N ASP A 130 -4.74 10.70 -19.76
CA ASP A 130 -4.51 12.06 -19.24
C ASP A 130 -3.95 12.02 -17.82
N LYS A 131 -4.50 11.15 -16.95
CA LYS A 131 -4.03 10.97 -15.57
C LYS A 131 -2.58 10.46 -15.55
N LEU A 132 -2.23 9.49 -16.39
CA LEU A 132 -0.87 8.96 -16.48
C LEU A 132 0.11 10.00 -17.04
N SER A 133 -0.30 10.78 -18.04
CA SER A 133 0.50 11.88 -18.59
C SER A 133 0.75 12.97 -17.54
N ALA A 134 -0.30 13.35 -16.80
CA ALA A 134 -0.19 14.31 -15.71
C ALA A 134 0.73 13.82 -14.58
N ILE A 135 0.66 12.53 -14.21
CA ILE A 135 1.61 11.91 -13.26
C ILE A 135 3.04 12.03 -13.78
N SER A 136 3.29 11.70 -15.04
CA SER A 136 4.63 11.75 -15.63
C SER A 136 5.22 13.16 -15.58
N LEU A 137 4.44 14.17 -15.97
CA LEU A 137 4.85 15.57 -15.94
C LEU A 137 5.08 16.06 -14.51
N LEU A 138 4.19 15.74 -13.57
CA LEU A 138 4.37 16.03 -12.15
C LEU A 138 5.64 15.42 -11.58
N GLU A 139 5.95 14.17 -11.94
CA GLU A 139 7.17 13.51 -11.51
C GLU A 139 8.42 14.19 -12.08
N GLU A 140 8.36 14.69 -13.32
CA GLU A 140 9.45 15.46 -13.93
C GLU A 140 9.67 16.81 -13.22
N ASP A 141 8.60 17.55 -12.95
CA ASP A 141 8.66 18.82 -12.22
C ASP A 141 9.22 18.63 -10.80
N LEU A 142 8.94 17.49 -10.17
CA LEU A 142 9.41 17.16 -8.82
C LEU A 142 10.86 16.65 -8.76
N LYS A 143 11.46 16.19 -9.86
CA LYS A 143 12.85 15.72 -9.90
C LYS A 143 13.86 16.74 -9.33
N PRO A 144 13.92 17.99 -9.82
CA PRO A 144 14.90 18.97 -9.33
C PRO A 144 14.71 19.29 -7.83
N ILE A 145 13.46 19.32 -7.36
CA ILE A 145 13.12 19.58 -5.96
C ILE A 145 13.63 18.41 -5.09
N ASN A 146 13.32 17.18 -5.46
CA ASN A 146 13.76 15.98 -4.75
C ASN A 146 15.29 15.86 -4.72
N GLU A 147 15.97 16.21 -5.82
CA GLU A 147 17.42 16.23 -5.89
C GLU A 147 18.03 17.30 -4.95
N GLY A 148 17.47 18.51 -4.96
CA GLY A 148 17.88 19.58 -4.05
C GLY A 148 17.70 19.18 -2.58
N MET A 149 16.56 18.58 -2.23
CA MET A 149 16.30 18.07 -0.87
C MET A 149 17.29 16.98 -0.47
N ARG A 150 17.63 16.07 -1.39
CA ARG A 150 18.61 15.01 -1.16
C ARG A 150 20.00 15.59 -0.90
N GLU A 151 20.43 16.53 -1.73
CA GLU A 151 21.73 17.18 -1.59
C GLU A 151 21.82 17.99 -0.29
N ALA A 152 20.76 18.70 0.10
CA ALA A 152 20.71 19.41 1.36
C ALA A 152 20.85 18.50 2.57
N ARG A 153 20.09 17.39 2.59
CA ARG A 153 20.24 16.37 3.64
C ARG A 153 21.65 15.80 3.69
N ARG A 154 22.29 15.60 2.53
CA ARG A 154 23.68 15.12 2.47
C ARG A 154 24.65 16.14 3.08
N ARG A 155 24.48 17.44 2.80
CA ARG A 155 25.35 18.49 3.35
C ARG A 155 25.14 18.68 4.85
N ILE A 156 23.88 18.70 5.31
CA ILE A 156 23.52 18.78 6.73
C ILE A 156 24.09 17.57 7.49
N GLY A 157 23.92 16.35 6.97
CA GLY A 157 24.43 15.14 7.61
C GLY A 157 25.97 15.04 7.65
N LYS A 158 26.67 15.79 6.79
CA LYS A 158 28.14 15.88 6.77
C LYS A 158 28.69 17.06 7.55
N ALA A 159 27.84 18.00 7.95
CA ALA A 159 28.27 19.15 8.74
C ALA A 159 28.75 18.64 10.11
N PRO A 160 29.86 19.18 10.64
CA PRO A 160 30.27 18.87 12.01
C PRO A 160 29.10 19.26 12.93
N LYS A 161 28.58 18.30 13.68
CA LYS A 161 27.57 18.59 14.70
C LYS A 161 28.19 19.60 15.64
N GLN A 162 27.64 20.81 15.71
CA GLN A 162 27.96 21.73 16.80
C GLN A 162 27.58 21.00 18.08
N SER A 163 28.59 20.58 18.84
CA SER A 163 28.45 20.02 20.17
C SER A 163 27.84 21.09 21.06
N SER A 164 26.53 21.04 21.27
CA SER A 164 25.92 21.60 22.46
C SER A 164 26.33 20.68 23.61
N ASP A 165 27.32 21.08 24.40
CA ASP A 165 27.52 20.72 25.81
C ASP A 165 28.94 21.12 26.23
N ALA A 166 29.10 22.37 26.64
CA ALA A 166 30.20 22.82 27.51
C ALA A 166 29.92 24.24 28.02
N GLU A 167 28.93 24.40 28.89
CA GLU A 167 28.89 25.53 29.84
C GLU A 167 27.89 25.24 30.96
N THR A 168 28.38 24.54 31.98
CA THR A 168 27.92 24.72 33.37
C THR A 168 29.19 24.78 34.20
N ASP A 169 29.60 26.02 34.49
CA ASP A 169 30.44 26.37 35.63
C ASP A 169 29.70 26.04 36.95
#